data_AF-A0A800F5P3-F1
#
_entry.id   AF-A0A800F5P3-F1
#
_cell.length_a   1.000
_cell.length_b   1.000
_cell.length_c   1.000
_cell.angle_alpha   90.00
_cell.angle_beta   90.00
_cell.angle_gamma   90.00
#
_symmetry.space_group_name_H-M   'P 1'
#
loop_
_entity.id
_entity.type
_entity.pdbx_description
1 polymer ?
#
loop_
_entity_poly.entity_id
_entity_poly.type
_entity_poly.pdbx_seq_one_letter_code
_entity_poly.pdbx_strand_id
1 'polypeptide(L)'
;MKVRPAAGWSVALLLAVTALADGLAAQAAVEPSVPDSVPVARRVGTMSDLMVRLIYPASDAIFYITTRTPTTSAEWTELEGTTMMLAESANLLMMPSRAKGREQWMRDAKLLLDVGEVAYWAAKEKDVAALEALNDQLYQSCVQCHRNFRTGYPRRR
;
A
#
# COMPACT_ATOMS: atom_id res chain seq x y z
N MET A 1 32.63 44.16 34.40
CA MET A 1 32.72 45.48 33.73
C MET A 1 34.04 45.53 32.97
N LYS A 2 34.03 46.06 31.74
CA LYS A 2 35.13 46.20 30.75
C LYS A 2 35.30 45.10 29.70
N VAL A 3 34.71 45.43 28.56
CA VAL A 3 34.96 45.00 27.17
C VAL A 3 36.43 45.19 26.78
N ARG A 4 36.97 44.34 25.88
CA ARG A 4 37.85 44.79 24.78
C ARG A 4 37.50 44.03 23.48
N PRO A 5 37.15 44.72 22.38
CA PRO A 5 36.72 44.09 21.14
C PRO A 5 37.80 44.07 20.04
N ALA A 6 37.48 43.22 19.06
CA ALA A 6 37.87 43.07 17.66
C ALA A 6 38.86 44.07 17.01
N ALA A 7 39.78 43.49 16.26
CA ALA A 7 40.50 44.11 15.16
C ALA A 7 39.55 44.50 14.02
N GLY A 8 39.79 45.68 13.43
CA GLY A 8 39.20 46.08 12.15
C GLY A 8 39.76 45.25 10.98
N TRP A 9 39.29 45.44 9.74
CA TRP A 9 39.18 46.71 9.05
C TRP A 9 37.96 46.77 8.11
N SER A 10 37.52 48.03 7.92
CA SER A 10 36.92 48.70 6.75
C SER A 10 36.82 47.87 5.46
N VAL A 11 35.78 48.01 4.63
CA VAL A 11 35.41 49.25 3.92
C VAL A 11 33.93 49.19 3.52
N ALA A 12 33.23 50.30 3.75
CA ALA A 12 31.94 50.60 3.14
C ALA A 12 32.15 51.34 1.80
N LEU A 13 31.42 50.97 0.76
CA LEU A 13 30.99 51.83 -0.36
C LEU A 13 29.90 51.08 -1.15
N LEU A 14 28.62 51.32 -0.86
CA LEU A 14 27.71 52.22 -1.59
C LEU A 14 27.41 51.83 -3.05
N LEU A 15 26.17 51.34 -3.22
CA LEU A 15 25.19 51.63 -4.29
C LEU A 15 25.59 51.41 -5.76
N ALA A 16 24.96 50.40 -6.38
CA ALA A 16 24.31 50.56 -7.67
C ALA A 16 23.21 49.50 -7.83
N VAL A 17 21.97 49.88 -7.59
CA VAL A 17 20.79 49.16 -8.09
C VAL A 17 20.60 49.64 -9.53
N THR A 18 20.90 48.80 -10.50
CA THR A 18 20.44 48.94 -11.89
C THR A 18 19.91 47.59 -12.36
N ALA A 19 18.61 47.55 -12.59
CA ALA A 19 17.89 46.44 -13.20
C ALA A 19 18.18 46.32 -14.71
N LEU A 20 17.64 45.23 -15.30
CA LEU A 20 17.51 44.86 -16.73
C LEU A 20 18.50 43.75 -17.13
N ALA A 21 18.16 42.46 -16.95
CA ALA A 21 17.23 41.66 -17.77
C ALA A 21 17.72 41.46 -19.20
N ASP A 22 18.46 40.37 -19.45
CA ASP A 22 18.39 39.57 -20.67
C ASP A 22 19.28 38.32 -20.52
N GLY A 23 18.73 37.13 -20.77
CA GLY A 23 19.57 35.95 -21.02
C GLY A 23 19.21 34.63 -20.35
N LEU A 24 18.10 34.50 -19.60
CA LEU A 24 17.54 33.17 -19.33
C LEU A 24 16.67 32.76 -20.52
N ALA A 25 17.33 32.43 -21.63
CA ALA A 25 16.70 31.72 -22.72
C ALA A 25 16.09 30.44 -22.13
N ALA A 26 14.78 30.33 -22.29
CA ALA A 26 13.99 29.19 -21.87
C ALA A 26 14.60 27.89 -22.41
N GLN A 27 15.23 27.10 -21.55
CA GLN A 27 15.09 25.66 -21.67
C GLN A 27 13.60 25.39 -21.41
N ALA A 28 12.82 25.36 -22.48
CA ALA A 28 11.56 24.64 -22.44
C ALA A 28 11.91 23.24 -21.94
N ALA A 29 11.53 22.95 -20.70
CA ALA A 29 11.58 21.60 -20.19
C ALA A 29 10.78 20.76 -21.20
N VAL A 30 11.48 19.89 -21.95
CA VAL A 30 10.82 18.84 -22.69
C VAL A 30 10.20 17.98 -21.60
N GLU A 31 8.90 18.17 -21.34
CA GLU A 31 8.15 17.25 -20.48
C GLU A 31 8.34 15.86 -21.08
N PRO A 32 8.77 14.86 -20.28
CA PRO A 32 8.89 13.51 -20.78
C PRO A 32 7.53 13.08 -21.31
N SER A 33 7.47 12.81 -22.63
CA SER A 33 6.26 12.31 -23.27
C SER A 33 5.92 10.97 -22.65
N VAL A 34 4.88 10.94 -21.81
CA VAL A 34 4.33 9.69 -21.28
C VAL A 34 3.85 8.86 -22.48
N PRO A 35 4.32 7.61 -22.65
CA PRO A 35 3.89 6.78 -23.77
C PRO A 35 2.36 6.63 -23.77
N ASP A 36 1.74 6.78 -24.95
CA ASP A 36 0.28 6.83 -25.17
C ASP A 36 -0.51 5.57 -24.76
N SER A 37 0.12 4.53 -24.22
CA SER A 37 -0.60 3.51 -23.45
C SER A 37 0.34 2.70 -22.56
N VAL A 38 0.41 3.04 -21.28
CA VAL A 38 0.80 2.04 -20.27
C VAL A 38 -0.25 0.92 -20.33
N PRO A 39 0.14 -0.35 -20.52
CA PRO A 39 -0.80 -1.45 -20.54
C PRO A 39 -1.63 -1.46 -19.25
N VAL A 40 -2.95 -1.31 -19.37
CA VAL A 40 -3.85 -1.35 -18.22
C VAL A 40 -3.94 -2.81 -17.74
N ALA A 41 -3.73 -3.02 -16.44
CA ALA A 41 -3.88 -4.34 -15.84
C ALA A 41 -5.25 -4.96 -16.19
N ARG A 42 -5.23 -6.17 -16.76
CA ARG A 42 -6.42 -6.91 -17.18
C ARG A 42 -6.82 -7.97 -16.15
N ARG A 43 -8.12 -8.23 -16.04
CA ARG A 43 -8.61 -9.35 -15.21
C ARG A 43 -8.45 -10.66 -15.97
N VAL A 44 -7.97 -11.69 -15.29
CA VAL A 44 -7.92 -13.06 -15.83
C VAL A 44 -9.16 -13.85 -15.40
N GLY A 45 -9.41 -13.95 -14.10
CA GLY A 45 -10.57 -14.65 -13.53
C GLY A 45 -11.75 -13.75 -13.16
N THR A 46 -12.86 -14.40 -12.81
CA THR A 46 -14.06 -13.76 -12.27
C THR A 46 -13.83 -13.26 -10.82
N MET A 47 -14.81 -12.52 -10.28
CA MET A 47 -14.80 -12.17 -8.86
C MET A 47 -14.83 -13.41 -7.96
N SER A 48 -15.60 -14.43 -8.34
CA SER A 48 -15.68 -15.68 -7.58
C SER A 48 -14.36 -16.44 -7.59
N ASP A 49 -13.66 -16.46 -8.73
CA ASP A 49 -12.36 -17.12 -8.81
C ASP A 49 -11.34 -16.44 -7.89
N LEU A 50 -11.28 -15.10 -7.91
CA LEU A 50 -10.41 -14.33 -7.03
C LEU A 50 -10.73 -14.57 -5.54
N MET A 51 -12.02 -14.54 -5.17
CA MET A 51 -12.43 -14.75 -3.79
C MET A 51 -12.17 -16.17 -3.29
N VAL A 52 -12.52 -17.19 -4.07
CA VAL A 52 -12.50 -18.59 -3.62
C VAL A 52 -11.14 -19.26 -3.82
N ARG A 53 -10.40 -18.91 -4.88
CA ARG A 53 -9.13 -19.59 -5.20
C ARG A 53 -7.88 -18.88 -4.69
N LEU A 54 -7.96 -17.58 -4.38
CA LEU A 54 -6.80 -16.82 -3.89
C LEU A 54 -7.05 -16.29 -2.49
N ILE A 55 -8.08 -15.46 -2.31
CA ILE A 55 -8.31 -14.76 -1.03
C ILE A 55 -8.67 -15.74 0.09
N TYR A 56 -9.64 -16.62 -0.15
CA TYR A 56 -10.09 -17.57 0.87
C TYR A 56 -8.96 -18.48 1.40
N PRO A 57 -8.23 -19.25 0.57
CA PRO A 57 -7.16 -20.11 1.09
C PRO A 57 -6.01 -19.33 1.72
N ALA A 58 -5.67 -18.14 1.21
CA ALA A 58 -4.64 -17.31 1.82
C ALA A 58 -5.06 -16.76 3.20
N SER A 59 -6.32 -16.36 3.35
CA SER A 59 -6.86 -15.92 4.64
C SER A 59 -6.96 -17.06 5.66
N ASP A 60 -7.26 -18.28 5.19
CA ASP A 60 -7.36 -19.48 6.03
C ASP A 60 -6.03 -19.80 6.73
N ALA A 61 -4.89 -19.61 6.04
CA ALA A 61 -3.57 -19.79 6.63
C ALA A 61 -3.33 -18.87 7.83
N ILE A 62 -3.86 -17.63 7.79
CA ILE A 62 -3.75 -16.68 8.90
C ILE A 62 -4.71 -17.06 10.02
N PHE A 63 -5.99 -17.30 9.70
CA PHE A 63 -7.01 -17.64 10.70
C PHE A 63 -6.65 -18.83 11.59
N TYR A 64 -5.92 -19.79 11.04
CA TYR A 64 -5.56 -21.02 11.73
C TYR A 64 -4.08 -21.13 12.11
N ILE A 65 -3.35 -20.01 12.14
CA ILE A 65 -1.91 -19.98 12.39
C ILE A 65 -1.50 -20.70 13.70
N THR A 66 -2.32 -20.64 14.75
CA THR A 66 -2.03 -21.27 16.06
C THR A 66 -2.23 -22.78 16.09
N THR A 67 -2.99 -23.32 15.14
CA THR A 67 -3.21 -24.77 15.00
C THR A 67 -2.41 -25.39 13.86
N ARG A 68 -1.85 -24.55 12.96
CA ARG A 68 -1.07 -24.95 11.79
C ARG A 68 0.25 -24.17 11.69
N THR A 69 0.89 -23.93 12.84
CA THR A 69 2.14 -23.18 12.88
C THR A 69 3.23 -23.90 12.09
N PRO A 70 3.90 -23.23 11.13
CA PRO A 70 5.02 -23.81 10.41
C PRO A 70 6.16 -24.25 11.34
N THR A 71 6.71 -25.43 11.08
CA THR A 71 7.78 -26.04 11.88
C THR A 71 9.12 -26.05 11.15
N THR A 72 9.09 -25.91 9.82
CA THR A 72 10.30 -25.89 8.98
C THR A 72 10.49 -24.56 8.27
N SER A 73 11.72 -24.26 7.86
CA SER A 73 12.05 -23.08 7.06
C SER A 73 11.24 -22.99 5.77
N ALA A 74 11.02 -24.13 5.11
CA ALA A 74 10.29 -24.20 3.85
C ALA A 74 8.80 -23.87 4.05
N GLU A 75 8.17 -24.38 5.11
CA GLU A 75 6.78 -24.06 5.45
C GLU A 75 6.62 -22.58 5.82
N TRP A 76 7.61 -21.97 6.49
CA TRP A 76 7.61 -20.52 6.73
C TRP A 76 7.69 -19.73 5.42
N THR A 77 8.58 -20.10 4.49
CA THR A 77 8.65 -19.46 3.17
C THR A 77 7.35 -19.63 2.36
N GLU A 78 6.67 -20.77 2.49
CA GLU A 78 5.34 -20.96 1.89
C GLU A 78 4.29 -20.02 2.50
N LEU A 79 4.30 -19.85 3.83
CA LEU A 79 3.41 -18.93 4.52
C LEU A 79 3.69 -17.46 4.13
N GLU A 80 4.95 -17.07 3.98
CA GLU A 80 5.34 -15.76 3.44
C GLU A 80 4.73 -15.53 2.05
N GLY A 81 4.87 -16.50 1.14
CA GLY A 81 4.26 -16.42 -0.19
C GLY A 81 2.74 -16.36 -0.15
N THR A 82 2.12 -17.11 0.77
CA THR A 82 0.67 -17.18 0.95
C THR A 82 0.09 -15.85 1.47
N THR A 83 0.74 -15.24 2.47
CA THR A 83 0.34 -13.94 3.02
C THR A 83 0.57 -12.81 2.01
N MET A 84 1.66 -12.85 1.25
CA MET A 84 1.89 -11.94 0.11
C MET A 84 0.77 -12.07 -0.94
N MET A 85 0.35 -13.30 -1.26
CA MET A 85 -0.76 -13.53 -2.18
C MET A 85 -2.07 -12.92 -1.69
N LEU A 86 -2.32 -12.87 -0.37
CA LEU A 86 -3.49 -12.17 0.19
C LEU A 86 -3.44 -10.67 -0.08
N ALA A 87 -2.30 -10.03 0.24
CA ALA A 87 -2.09 -8.60 0.01
C ALA A 87 -2.25 -8.25 -1.49
N GLU A 88 -1.60 -9.00 -2.38
CA GLU A 88 -1.69 -8.76 -3.81
C GLU A 88 -3.10 -9.04 -4.37
N SER A 89 -3.81 -10.01 -3.80
CA SER A 89 -5.21 -10.24 -4.15
C SER A 89 -6.11 -9.06 -3.78
N ALA A 90 -5.81 -8.32 -2.71
CA ALA A 90 -6.50 -7.08 -2.38
C ALA A 90 -6.21 -5.97 -3.42
N ASN A 91 -4.98 -5.87 -3.93
CA ASN A 91 -4.67 -5.00 -5.08
C ASN A 91 -5.51 -5.35 -6.30
N LEU A 92 -5.72 -6.64 -6.57
CA LEU A 92 -6.58 -7.07 -7.67
C LEU A 92 -8.03 -6.61 -7.50
N LEU A 93 -8.55 -6.55 -6.26
CA LEU A 93 -9.88 -6.00 -5.97
C LEU A 93 -9.96 -4.50 -6.29
N MET A 94 -8.87 -3.77 -6.06
CA MET A 94 -8.79 -2.32 -6.28
C MET A 94 -8.54 -1.92 -7.74
N MET A 95 -8.28 -2.88 -8.63
CA MET A 95 -8.18 -2.60 -10.07
C MET A 95 -9.42 -1.84 -10.58
N PRO A 96 -9.26 -0.85 -11.47
CA PRO A 96 -10.38 -0.04 -11.98
C PRO A 96 -11.55 -0.87 -12.53
N SER A 97 -11.23 -1.97 -13.22
CA SER A 97 -12.21 -2.90 -13.78
C SER A 97 -13.03 -3.68 -12.74
N ARG A 98 -12.57 -3.77 -11.48
CA ARG A 98 -13.31 -4.38 -10.35
C ARG A 98 -13.96 -3.32 -9.45
N ALA A 99 -13.20 -2.28 -9.10
CA ALA A 99 -13.69 -1.20 -8.26
C ALA A 99 -14.81 -0.38 -8.92
N LYS A 100 -14.73 -0.16 -10.24
CA LYS A 100 -15.70 0.63 -11.03
C LYS A 100 -15.96 2.03 -10.42
N GLY A 101 -14.90 2.68 -9.92
CA GLY A 101 -14.99 4.02 -9.31
C GLY A 101 -15.71 4.09 -7.96
N ARG A 102 -16.04 2.94 -7.33
CA ARG A 102 -16.77 2.92 -6.06
C ARG A 102 -15.81 3.17 -4.89
N GLU A 103 -15.94 4.31 -4.23
CA GLU A 103 -15.06 4.66 -3.11
C GLU A 103 -15.17 3.69 -1.92
N GLN A 104 -16.40 3.29 -1.54
CA GLN A 104 -16.58 2.37 -0.42
C GLN A 104 -15.94 1.00 -0.71
N TRP A 105 -15.95 0.56 -1.97
CA TRP A 105 -15.25 -0.65 -2.39
C TRP A 105 -13.73 -0.51 -2.20
N MET A 106 -13.16 0.63 -2.62
CA MET A 106 -11.73 0.90 -2.45
C MET A 106 -11.35 0.92 -0.97
N ARG A 107 -12.14 1.59 -0.12
CA ARG A 107 -11.93 1.62 1.34
C ARG A 107 -11.97 0.21 1.94
N ASP A 108 -13.02 -0.55 1.63
CA ASP A 108 -13.17 -1.91 2.16
C ASP A 108 -12.06 -2.86 1.66
N ALA A 109 -11.65 -2.75 0.40
CA ALA A 109 -10.56 -3.55 -0.17
C ALA A 109 -9.18 -3.16 0.40
N LYS A 110 -8.97 -1.88 0.71
CA LYS A 110 -7.74 -1.42 1.35
C LYS A 110 -7.56 -2.00 2.76
N LEU A 111 -8.64 -2.21 3.51
CA LEU A 111 -8.54 -2.90 4.81
C LEU A 111 -7.95 -4.31 4.67
N LEU A 112 -8.34 -5.05 3.62
CA LEU A 112 -7.76 -6.36 3.36
C LEU A 112 -6.29 -6.27 2.92
N LEU A 113 -5.93 -5.26 2.12
CA LEU A 113 -4.54 -5.00 1.74
C LEU A 113 -3.68 -4.76 2.99
N ASP A 114 -4.12 -3.85 3.86
CA ASP A 114 -3.37 -3.45 5.05
C ASP A 114 -3.14 -4.65 5.99
N VAL A 115 -4.16 -5.49 6.20
CA VAL A 115 -4.03 -6.74 6.96
C VAL A 115 -3.07 -7.72 6.29
N GLY A 116 -3.18 -7.90 4.97
CA GLY A 116 -2.30 -8.79 4.21
C GLY A 116 -0.83 -8.35 4.24
N GLU A 117 -0.57 -7.04 4.19
CA GLU A 117 0.78 -6.48 4.29
C GLU A 117 1.40 -6.75 5.66
N VAL A 118 0.66 -6.51 6.75
CA VAL A 118 1.15 -6.83 8.10
C VAL A 118 1.37 -8.34 8.26
N ALA A 119 0.47 -9.16 7.73
CA ALA A 119 0.63 -10.62 7.76
C ALA A 119 1.86 -11.09 7.00
N TYR A 120 2.18 -10.47 5.86
CA TYR A 120 3.39 -10.79 5.09
C TYR A 120 4.67 -10.54 5.90
N TRP A 121 4.78 -9.39 6.56
CA TRP A 121 5.94 -9.09 7.39
C TRP A 121 6.02 -9.98 8.63
N ALA A 122 4.89 -10.22 9.30
CA ALA A 122 4.84 -11.13 10.45
C ALA A 122 5.24 -12.58 10.07
N ALA A 123 4.83 -13.06 8.89
CA ALA A 123 5.26 -14.37 8.39
C ALA A 123 6.78 -14.43 8.14
N LYS A 124 7.39 -13.38 7.60
CA LYS A 124 8.85 -13.30 7.39
C LYS A 124 9.63 -13.30 8.70
N GLU A 125 9.08 -12.63 9.71
CA GLU A 125 9.65 -12.57 11.06
C GLU A 125 9.32 -13.81 11.89
N LYS A 126 8.47 -14.70 11.36
CA LYS A 126 7.96 -15.90 12.03
C LYS A 126 7.21 -15.58 13.33
N ASP A 127 6.53 -14.44 13.36
CA ASP A 127 5.79 -13.95 14.52
C ASP A 127 4.36 -14.48 14.52
N VAL A 128 4.16 -15.61 15.19
CA VAL A 128 2.85 -16.26 15.35
C VAL A 128 1.87 -15.37 16.11
N ALA A 129 2.34 -14.63 17.12
CA ALA A 129 1.47 -13.80 17.95
C ALA A 129 0.94 -12.60 17.14
N ALA A 130 1.81 -11.97 16.33
CA ALA A 130 1.39 -10.92 15.41
C ALA A 130 0.40 -11.43 14.37
N LEU A 131 0.63 -12.62 13.79
CA LEU A 131 -0.31 -13.24 12.85
C LEU A 131 -1.67 -13.54 13.49
N GLU A 132 -1.69 -14.10 14.70
CA GLU A 132 -2.93 -14.38 15.44
C GLU A 132 -3.71 -13.10 15.75
N ALA A 133 -3.01 -12.03 16.16
CA ALA A 133 -3.62 -10.74 16.48
C ALA A 133 -4.35 -10.08 15.29
N LEU A 134 -4.06 -10.51 14.05
CA LEU A 134 -4.74 -10.02 12.84
C LEU A 134 -6.12 -10.64 12.62
N ASN A 135 -6.49 -11.72 13.31
CA ASN A 135 -7.71 -12.48 13.03
C ASN A 135 -8.98 -11.62 13.05
N ASP A 136 -9.14 -10.76 14.05
CA ASP A 136 -10.30 -9.87 14.14
C ASP A 136 -10.34 -8.88 12.97
N GLN A 137 -9.20 -8.25 12.65
CA GLN A 137 -9.11 -7.27 11.57
C GLN A 137 -9.34 -7.93 10.21
N LEU A 138 -8.79 -9.12 10.00
CA LEU A 138 -9.01 -9.93 8.80
C LEU A 138 -10.50 -10.28 8.65
N TYR A 139 -11.13 -10.75 9.72
CA TYR A 139 -12.56 -11.03 9.73
C TYR A 139 -13.40 -9.79 9.39
N GLN A 140 -13.09 -8.65 10.01
CA GLN A 140 -13.81 -7.40 9.73
C GLN A 140 -13.66 -6.98 8.26
N SER A 141 -12.46 -7.08 7.67
CA SER A 141 -12.26 -6.75 6.26
C SER A 141 -13.15 -7.57 5.32
N CYS A 142 -13.36 -8.85 5.64
CA CYS A 142 -14.22 -9.75 4.88
C CYS A 142 -15.71 -9.38 5.02
N VAL A 143 -16.18 -9.20 6.26
CA VAL A 143 -17.59 -8.94 6.56
C VAL A 143 -18.02 -7.58 6.02
N GLN A 144 -17.21 -6.56 6.23
CA GLN A 144 -17.50 -5.19 5.82
C GLN A 144 -17.73 -5.10 4.31
N CYS A 145 -16.80 -5.62 3.50
CA CYS A 145 -16.93 -5.62 2.05
C CYS A 145 -18.12 -6.47 1.58
N HIS A 146 -18.29 -7.68 2.13
CA HIS A 146 -19.36 -8.57 1.72
C HIS A 146 -20.76 -8.04 2.05
N ARG A 147 -20.94 -7.39 3.20
CA ARG A 147 -22.22 -6.75 3.58
C ARG A 147 -22.65 -5.69 2.56
N ASN A 148 -21.69 -4.97 2.00
CA ASN A 148 -21.91 -3.88 1.05
C ASN A 148 -22.09 -4.40 -0.38
N PHE A 149 -21.32 -5.41 -0.81
CA PHE A 149 -21.17 -5.74 -2.23
C PHE A 149 -21.40 -7.19 -2.63
N ARG A 150 -21.45 -8.15 -1.69
CA ARG A 150 -21.72 -9.55 -2.03
C ARG A 150 -23.23 -9.79 -2.08
N THR A 151 -23.74 -10.04 -3.28
CA THR A 151 -25.14 -10.44 -3.48
C THR A 151 -25.47 -11.67 -2.65
N GLY A 152 -26.61 -11.63 -1.93
CA GLY A 152 -27.05 -12.74 -1.07
C GLY A 152 -26.30 -12.87 0.25
N TYR A 153 -25.43 -11.93 0.62
CA TYR A 153 -24.77 -11.95 1.93
C TYR A 153 -25.79 -11.69 3.05
N PRO A 154 -25.87 -12.55 4.08
CA PRO A 154 -26.81 -12.36 5.18
C PRO A 154 -26.58 -11.03 5.90
N ARG A 155 -27.64 -10.25 6.11
CA ARG A 155 -27.62 -9.10 7.00
C ARG A 155 -28.15 -9.55 8.35
N ARG A 156 -27.31 -9.47 9.40
CA ARG A 156 -27.80 -9.67 10.78
C ARG A 156 -28.87 -8.60 11.02
N ARG A 157 -30.08 -9.06 11.39
CA ARG A 157 -31.19 -8.20 11.82
C ARG A 157 -30.99 -7.80 13.26
#